data_AF-A0A7S1HXW6-F1
#
_entry.id   AF-A0A7S1HXW6-F1
#
_cell.length_a   1.000
_cell.length_b   1.000
_cell.length_c   1.000
_cell.angle_alpha   90.00
_cell.angle_beta   90.00
_cell.angle_gamma   90.00
#
_symmetry.space_group_name_H-M   'P 1'
#
loop_
_entity.id
_entity.type
_entity.pdbx_description
1 polymer ?
#
loop_
_entity_poly.entity_id
_entity_poly.type
_entity_poly.pdbx_seq_one_letter_code
_entity_poly.pdbx_strand_id
1 'polypeptide(L)'
;GNWRLNRPGIKMAARPLVTVQKEGKTTSLPKVFSSALRYDIVQFVHTNIAKNARIPYAVGRRVGHQTSAESWGTGRAVARIPRVSGGGTHRSGQGAFGNMCRGGRMFAPTKVFRKWHVKVNRKVKRQAVKAALAASAVPALVMARGHNLEQVPEITLVVPSSA
;
A
#
# COMPACT_ATOMS: atom_id res chain seq x y z
N GLY A 1 -28.30 23.88 9.08
CA GLY A 1 -27.38 23.39 10.12
C GLY A 1 -25.94 23.58 9.69
N ASN A 2 -25.26 24.58 10.27
CA ASN A 2 -23.97 25.11 9.80
C ASN A 2 -22.80 24.35 10.45
N TRP A 3 -22.38 23.22 9.87
CA TRP A 3 -21.27 22.38 10.38
C TRP A 3 -19.87 22.85 9.94
N ARG A 4 -19.69 24.16 9.65
CA ARG A 4 -18.34 24.74 9.54
C ARG A 4 -17.80 24.96 10.95
N LEU A 5 -17.29 23.90 11.56
CA LEU A 5 -16.35 24.00 12.67
C LEU A 5 -15.08 24.70 12.17
N ASN A 6 -15.14 26.03 12.18
CA ASN A 6 -13.98 26.91 12.14
C ASN A 6 -13.27 26.74 13.48
N ARG A 7 -12.65 25.58 13.71
CA ARG A 7 -11.78 25.40 14.87
C ARG A 7 -10.62 26.36 14.65
N PRO A 8 -10.40 27.38 15.50
CA PRO A 8 -9.18 28.17 15.42
C PRO A 8 -8.03 27.17 15.54
N GLY A 9 -7.21 27.05 14.50
CA GLY A 9 -6.00 26.26 14.60
C GLY A 9 -5.23 26.75 15.82
N ILE A 10 -4.71 25.83 16.63
CA ILE A 10 -3.94 26.14 17.84
C ILE A 10 -2.96 27.28 17.49
N LYS A 11 -3.27 28.49 17.97
CA LYS A 11 -2.41 29.65 17.79
C LYS A 11 -1.37 29.55 18.90
N MET A 12 -0.20 29.00 18.57
CA MET A 12 0.98 29.16 19.41
C MET A 12 1.23 30.66 19.62
N ALA A 13 1.35 31.09 20.89
CA ALA A 13 1.57 32.50 21.25
C ALA A 13 2.90 33.05 20.72
N ALA A 14 3.92 32.18 20.61
CA ALA A 14 5.20 32.45 19.97
C ALA A 14 5.62 31.24 19.11
N ARG A 15 6.32 31.48 18.00
CA ARG A 15 6.91 30.40 17.19
C ARG A 15 8.35 30.20 17.62
N PRO A 16 8.79 28.95 17.92
CA PRO A 16 10.19 28.70 18.19
C PRO A 16 11.03 29.03 16.94
N LEU A 17 12.28 29.43 17.17
CA LEU A 17 13.26 29.62 16.11
C LEU A 17 13.99 28.30 15.82
N VAL A 18 14.42 28.13 14.58
CA VAL A 18 15.25 27.02 14.10
C VAL A 18 16.49 27.60 13.43
N THR A 19 17.66 27.01 13.66
CA THR A 19 18.91 27.48 13.06
C THR A 19 19.10 26.92 11.64
N VAL A 20 19.51 27.78 10.72
CA VAL A 20 20.00 27.36 9.41
C VAL A 20 21.43 26.91 9.58
N GLN A 21 21.65 25.60 9.43
CA GLN A 21 22.96 24.99 9.64
C GLN A 21 23.99 25.59 8.66
N LYS A 22 25.23 25.78 9.12
CA LYS A 22 26.36 26.38 8.36
C LYS A 22 26.28 27.88 8.02
N GLU A 23 25.13 28.54 8.17
CA GLU A 23 24.98 29.98 7.86
C GLU A 23 24.76 30.87 9.09
N GLY A 24 24.56 30.29 10.29
CA GLY A 24 24.32 31.04 11.53
C GLY A 24 23.03 31.88 11.55
N LYS A 25 22.18 31.75 10.52
CA LYS A 25 20.88 32.43 10.41
C LYS A 25 19.83 31.67 11.21
N THR A 26 18.81 32.37 11.69
CA THR A 26 17.65 31.76 12.36
C THR A 26 16.36 32.07 11.60
N THR A 27 15.42 31.13 11.65
CA THR A 27 14.12 31.24 10.98
C THR A 27 13.01 30.72 11.89
N SER A 28 11.81 31.30 11.78
CA SER A 28 10.66 30.88 12.61
C SER A 28 10.12 29.53 12.15
N LEU A 29 9.87 28.62 13.09
CA LEU A 29 9.30 27.30 12.81
C LEU A 29 7.92 27.44 12.12
N PRO A 30 7.71 26.82 10.95
CA PRO A 30 6.41 26.84 10.28
C PRO A 30 5.28 26.24 11.11
N LYS A 31 4.07 26.81 11.00
CA LYS A 31 2.84 26.34 11.68
C LYS A 31 2.48 24.87 11.44
N VAL A 32 3.00 24.26 10.37
CA VAL A 32 2.70 22.88 10.01
C VAL A 32 3.24 21.89 11.04
N PHE A 33 4.36 22.23 11.69
CA PHE A 33 4.98 21.40 12.71
C PHE A 33 4.19 21.34 14.03
N SER A 34 3.31 22.31 14.29
CA SER A 34 2.39 22.31 15.43
C SER A 34 1.05 21.61 15.15
N SER A 35 0.94 20.89 14.03
CA SER A 35 -0.30 20.18 13.71
C SER A 35 -0.46 18.90 14.53
N ALA A 36 -1.70 18.42 14.67
CA ALA A 36 -2.00 17.25 15.48
C ALA A 36 -1.31 15.98 14.93
N LEU A 37 -0.63 15.25 15.80
CA LEU A 37 -0.01 13.95 15.51
C LEU A 37 -1.09 12.87 15.32
N ARG A 38 -1.46 12.62 14.06
CA ARG A 38 -2.50 11.65 13.68
C ARG A 38 -1.91 10.49 12.89
N TYR A 39 -1.42 9.49 13.61
CA TYR A 39 -0.85 8.27 13.02
C TYR A 39 -1.89 7.46 12.23
N ASP A 40 -3.15 7.50 12.66
CA ASP A 40 -4.30 6.83 12.02
C ASP A 40 -4.49 7.29 10.56
N ILE A 41 -4.52 8.61 10.33
CA ILE A 41 -4.67 9.18 8.99
C ILE A 41 -3.42 8.94 8.16
N VAL A 42 -2.23 9.06 8.75
CA VAL A 42 -0.97 8.80 8.04
C VAL A 42 -0.95 7.35 7.52
N GLN A 43 -1.26 6.37 8.38
CA GLN A 43 -1.30 4.96 8.00
C GLN A 43 -2.37 4.66 6.94
N PHE A 44 -3.57 5.22 7.10
CA PHE A 44 -4.65 5.08 6.12
C PHE A 44 -4.25 5.63 4.74
N VAL A 45 -3.63 6.82 4.71
CA VAL A 45 -3.22 7.43 3.44
C VAL A 45 -2.03 6.69 2.84
N HIS A 46 -1.03 6.33 3.64
CA HIS A 46 0.17 5.61 3.20
C HIS A 46 -0.19 4.28 2.54
N THR A 47 -0.97 3.44 3.22
CA THR A 47 -1.38 2.12 2.71
C THR A 47 -2.18 2.22 1.41
N ASN A 48 -3.02 3.24 1.25
CA ASN A 48 -3.82 3.42 0.04
C ASN A 48 -3.04 4.06 -1.12
N ILE A 49 -2.08 4.94 -0.83
CA ILE A 49 -1.18 5.49 -1.86
C ILE A 49 -0.21 4.42 -2.35
N ALA A 50 0.33 3.59 -1.46
CA ALA A 50 1.24 2.50 -1.83
C ALA A 50 0.61 1.51 -2.83
N LYS A 51 -0.70 1.27 -2.74
CA LYS A 51 -1.44 0.44 -3.70
C LYS A 51 -1.44 1.01 -5.13
N ASN A 52 -1.26 2.33 -5.29
CA ASN A 52 -1.31 2.99 -6.61
C ASN A 52 -0.07 2.73 -7.47
N ALA A 53 1.05 2.34 -6.88
CA ALA A 53 2.26 1.97 -7.61
C ALA A 53 2.21 0.53 -8.17
N ARG A 54 1.18 -0.25 -7.84
CA ARG A 54 1.07 -1.65 -8.26
C ARG A 54 0.67 -1.75 -9.73
N ILE A 55 1.34 -2.66 -10.45
CA ILE A 55 1.01 -3.03 -11.83
C ILE A 55 0.03 -4.22 -11.81
N PRO A 56 -1.05 -4.20 -12.60
CA PRO A 56 -1.97 -5.32 -12.71
C PRO A 56 -1.28 -6.61 -13.16
N TYR A 57 -1.64 -7.73 -12.54
CA TYR A 57 -1.19 -9.07 -12.95
C TYR A 57 -2.35 -10.07 -12.95
N ALA A 58 -2.30 -11.03 -13.86
CA ALA A 58 -3.33 -12.06 -14.02
C ALA A 58 -2.76 -13.30 -14.71
N VAL A 59 -3.42 -14.43 -14.51
CA VAL A 59 -3.19 -15.63 -15.34
C VAL A 59 -3.91 -15.50 -16.70
N GLY A 60 -3.42 -16.21 -17.71
CA GLY A 60 -4.02 -16.20 -19.04
C GLY A 60 -5.48 -16.70 -19.04
N ARG A 61 -6.32 -16.13 -19.92
CA ARG A 61 -7.78 -16.37 -19.93
C ARG A 61 -8.19 -17.83 -20.10
N ARG A 62 -7.44 -18.60 -20.89
CA ARG A 62 -7.70 -20.02 -21.20
C ARG A 62 -6.73 -20.99 -20.51
N VAL A 63 -5.93 -20.52 -19.55
CA VAL A 63 -4.96 -21.38 -18.84
C VAL A 63 -5.70 -22.50 -18.10
N GLY A 64 -5.21 -23.72 -18.28
CA GLY A 64 -5.84 -24.93 -17.71
C GLY A 64 -7.16 -25.33 -18.36
N HIS A 65 -7.54 -24.70 -19.49
CA HIS A 65 -8.73 -25.01 -20.28
C HIS A 65 -8.45 -25.50 -21.71
N GLN A 66 -7.19 -25.54 -22.13
CA GLN A 66 -6.78 -25.94 -23.49
C GLN A 66 -6.61 -27.46 -23.62
N THR A 67 -7.48 -28.24 -23.00
CA THR A 67 -7.39 -29.71 -23.02
C THR A 67 -8.78 -30.28 -23.20
N SER A 68 -9.02 -31.11 -24.20
CA SER A 68 -10.30 -31.82 -24.34
C SER A 68 -10.42 -32.84 -23.22
N ALA A 69 -11.41 -32.66 -22.35
CA ALA A 69 -11.61 -33.51 -21.18
C ALA A 69 -13.08 -33.64 -20.80
N GLU A 70 -13.50 -34.88 -20.55
CA GLU A 70 -14.87 -35.24 -20.17
C GLU A 70 -14.87 -36.21 -19.00
N SER A 71 -15.94 -36.22 -18.21
CA SER A 71 -16.07 -37.16 -17.10
C SER A 71 -16.50 -38.52 -17.60
N TRP A 72 -15.89 -39.58 -17.07
CA TRP A 72 -16.31 -40.95 -17.37
C TRP A 72 -17.59 -41.38 -16.65
N GLY A 73 -18.16 -40.52 -15.78
CA GLY A 73 -19.36 -40.84 -15.02
C GLY A 73 -19.13 -41.89 -13.93
N THR A 74 -20.17 -42.66 -13.64
CA THR A 74 -20.18 -43.73 -12.63
C THR A 74 -19.78 -45.10 -13.21
N GLY A 75 -19.68 -46.13 -12.37
CA GLY A 75 -19.39 -47.50 -12.83
C GLY A 75 -17.91 -47.80 -13.06
N ARG A 76 -17.01 -46.93 -12.59
CA ARG A 76 -15.56 -47.12 -12.58
C ARG A 76 -15.02 -46.79 -11.20
N ALA A 77 -13.98 -47.49 -10.74
CA ALA A 77 -13.33 -47.26 -9.44
C ALA A 77 -12.45 -45.99 -9.42
N VAL A 78 -12.98 -44.87 -9.92
CA VAL A 78 -12.29 -43.58 -10.05
C VAL A 78 -13.25 -42.41 -9.80
N ALA A 79 -12.72 -41.28 -9.34
CA ALA A 79 -13.49 -40.05 -9.14
C ALA A 79 -14.09 -39.49 -10.44
N ARG A 80 -15.25 -38.82 -10.34
CA ARG A 80 -16.07 -38.26 -11.44
C ARG A 80 -15.55 -36.95 -12.04
N ILE A 81 -14.26 -36.64 -11.86
CA ILE A 81 -13.63 -35.42 -12.40
C ILE A 81 -13.45 -35.57 -13.93
N PRO A 82 -13.55 -34.50 -14.73
CA PRO A 82 -13.21 -34.54 -16.15
C PRO A 82 -11.79 -35.08 -16.39
N ARG A 83 -11.65 -36.00 -17.36
CA ARG A 83 -10.39 -36.66 -17.70
C ARG A 83 -10.04 -36.40 -19.16
N VAL A 84 -8.75 -36.26 -19.44
CA VAL A 84 -8.24 -36.01 -20.80
C VAL A 84 -8.66 -37.16 -21.72
N SER A 85 -9.34 -36.81 -22.82
CA SER A 85 -9.79 -37.77 -23.84
C SER A 85 -8.60 -38.35 -24.62
N GLY A 86 -8.76 -39.56 -25.16
CA GLY A 86 -7.74 -40.25 -25.96
C GLY A 86 -7.09 -41.43 -25.23
N GLY A 87 -6.05 -41.98 -25.85
CA GLY A 87 -5.27 -43.13 -25.35
C GLY A 87 -3.85 -43.11 -25.90
N GLY A 88 -2.98 -44.00 -25.41
CA GLY A 88 -1.60 -44.16 -25.91
C GLY A 88 -0.57 -43.14 -25.41
N THR A 89 -0.98 -42.15 -24.59
CA THR A 89 -0.05 -41.21 -23.95
C THR A 89 -0.21 -41.23 -22.43
N HIS A 90 0.87 -40.93 -21.69
CA HIS A 90 0.82 -40.83 -20.22
C HIS A 90 -0.18 -39.80 -19.69
N ARG A 91 -0.55 -38.81 -20.51
CA ARG A 91 -1.51 -37.75 -20.14
C ARG A 91 -2.98 -38.19 -20.29
N SER A 92 -3.26 -39.17 -21.15
CA SER A 92 -4.62 -39.66 -21.40
C SER A 92 -5.23 -40.26 -20.13
N GLY A 93 -6.52 -39.98 -19.86
CA GLY A 93 -7.22 -40.48 -18.67
C GLY A 93 -6.89 -39.77 -17.35
N GLN A 94 -5.93 -38.85 -17.33
CA GLN A 94 -5.64 -38.03 -16.14
C GLN A 94 -6.67 -36.91 -15.94
N GLY A 95 -6.86 -36.46 -14.70
CA GLY A 95 -7.77 -35.36 -14.37
C GLY A 95 -7.39 -34.01 -15.00
N ALA A 96 -8.39 -33.23 -15.37
CA ALA A 96 -8.28 -31.89 -15.96
C ALA A 96 -9.43 -30.97 -15.48
N PHE A 97 -9.38 -29.68 -15.86
CA PHE A 97 -10.41 -28.65 -15.59
C PHE A 97 -10.78 -28.35 -14.13
N GLY A 98 -10.25 -29.11 -13.17
CA GLY A 98 -10.40 -28.87 -11.73
C GLY A 98 -9.20 -28.17 -11.10
N ASN A 99 -9.46 -27.40 -10.05
CA ASN A 99 -8.42 -26.76 -9.23
C ASN A 99 -7.61 -27.76 -8.40
N MET A 100 -8.15 -28.96 -8.15
CA MET A 100 -7.42 -30.08 -7.54
C MET A 100 -6.55 -30.86 -8.53
N CYS A 101 -6.70 -30.62 -9.84
CA CYS A 101 -5.96 -31.36 -10.87
C CYS A 101 -4.66 -30.64 -11.22
N ARG A 102 -3.55 -31.39 -11.26
CA ARG A 102 -2.30 -30.90 -11.83
C ARG A 102 -2.52 -30.49 -13.30
N GLY A 103 -2.11 -29.27 -13.66
CA GLY A 103 -2.32 -28.70 -15.00
C GLY A 103 -3.75 -28.22 -15.27
N GLY A 104 -4.67 -28.35 -14.29
CA GLY A 104 -5.99 -27.73 -14.34
C GLY A 104 -5.97 -26.25 -14.01
N ARG A 105 -7.09 -25.56 -14.23
CA ARG A 105 -7.25 -24.15 -13.86
C ARG A 105 -7.39 -23.99 -12.35
N MET A 106 -7.02 -22.82 -11.82
CA MET A 106 -7.38 -22.47 -10.44
C MET A 106 -8.87 -22.09 -10.29
N PHE A 107 -9.37 -22.15 -9.06
CA PHE A 107 -10.62 -21.51 -8.68
C PHE A 107 -10.44 -19.98 -8.61
N ALA A 108 -11.44 -19.23 -9.08
CA ALA A 108 -11.42 -17.76 -9.16
C ALA A 108 -10.07 -17.17 -9.64
N PRO A 109 -9.65 -17.45 -10.89
CA PRO A 109 -8.34 -17.01 -11.37
C PRO A 109 -8.14 -15.50 -11.31
N THR A 110 -6.92 -15.07 -11.03
CA THR A 110 -6.56 -13.63 -10.97
C THR A 110 -6.98 -12.92 -12.25
N LYS A 111 -7.58 -11.74 -12.10
CA LYS A 111 -8.11 -10.94 -13.21
C LYS A 111 -7.41 -9.60 -13.27
N VAL A 112 -7.11 -9.16 -14.48
CA VAL A 112 -6.45 -7.86 -14.75
C VAL A 112 -7.29 -6.71 -14.20
N PHE A 113 -8.62 -6.80 -14.34
CA PHE A 113 -9.58 -5.76 -13.91
C PHE A 113 -9.86 -5.73 -12.40
N ARG A 114 -9.10 -6.46 -11.56
CA ARG A 114 -9.14 -6.25 -10.11
C ARG A 114 -8.89 -4.77 -9.82
N LYS A 115 -9.56 -4.20 -8.82
CA LYS A 115 -9.28 -2.82 -8.40
C LYS A 115 -7.93 -2.76 -7.67
N TRP A 116 -6.89 -2.38 -8.40
CA TRP A 116 -5.52 -2.22 -7.87
C TRP A 116 -5.32 -0.89 -7.18
N HIS A 117 -5.87 0.18 -7.77
CA HIS A 117 -5.65 1.55 -7.34
C HIS A 117 -6.79 2.05 -6.44
N VAL A 118 -6.44 2.90 -5.48
CA VAL A 118 -7.36 3.50 -4.52
C VAL A 118 -7.29 5.02 -4.59
N LYS A 119 -8.44 5.64 -4.88
CA LYS A 119 -8.60 7.09 -4.82
C LYS A 119 -8.72 7.53 -3.36
N VAL A 120 -7.83 8.42 -2.94
CA VAL A 120 -7.87 9.04 -1.61
C VAL A 120 -8.19 10.52 -1.75
N ASN A 121 -9.10 11.02 -0.90
CA ASN A 121 -9.52 12.41 -0.91
C ASN A 121 -8.33 13.36 -0.65
N ARG A 122 -8.23 14.43 -1.46
CA ARG A 122 -7.17 15.45 -1.37
C ARG A 122 -7.09 16.08 0.04
N LYS A 123 -8.21 16.31 0.71
CA LYS A 123 -8.24 16.87 2.07
C LYS A 123 -7.56 15.94 3.09
N VAL A 124 -7.86 14.65 3.01
CA VAL A 124 -7.28 13.62 3.90
C VAL A 124 -5.78 13.46 3.61
N LYS A 125 -5.38 13.47 2.34
CA LYS A 125 -3.95 13.49 1.97
C LYS A 125 -3.21 14.69 2.57
N ARG A 126 -3.77 15.89 2.45
CA ARG A 126 -3.18 17.11 3.04
C ARG A 126 -3.06 17.01 4.56
N GLN A 127 -4.03 16.39 5.23
CA GLN A 127 -3.98 16.18 6.67
C GLN A 127 -2.89 15.17 7.07
N ALA A 128 -2.74 14.07 6.32
CA ALA A 128 -1.66 13.10 6.52
C ALA A 128 -0.28 13.76 6.39
N VAL A 129 -0.08 14.57 5.35
CA VAL A 129 1.20 15.28 5.13
C VAL A 129 1.51 16.23 6.29
N LYS A 130 0.52 16.99 6.78
CA LYS A 130 0.71 17.87 7.95
C LYS A 130 1.12 17.07 9.19
N ALA A 131 0.40 15.99 9.49
CA ALA A 131 0.69 15.13 10.65
C ALA A 131 2.07 14.47 10.54
N ALA A 132 2.48 14.05 9.34
CA ALA A 132 3.82 13.50 9.10
C ALA A 132 4.92 14.54 9.30
N LEU A 133 4.71 15.78 8.83
CA LEU A 133 5.65 16.88 9.08
C LEU A 133 5.75 17.20 10.58
N ALA A 134 4.62 17.31 11.29
CA ALA A 134 4.64 17.48 12.74
C ALA A 134 5.40 16.35 13.45
N ALA A 135 5.21 15.09 13.05
CA ALA A 135 5.94 13.96 13.62
C ALA A 135 7.45 14.06 13.38
N SER A 136 7.87 14.57 12.22
CA SER A 136 9.30 14.77 11.92
C SER A 136 9.97 15.84 12.78
N ALA A 137 9.19 16.73 13.41
CA ALA A 137 9.71 17.73 14.35
C ALA A 137 9.84 17.21 15.79
N VAL A 138 9.46 15.97 16.09
CA VAL A 138 9.52 15.40 17.44
C VAL A 138 10.69 14.43 17.53
N PRO A 139 11.80 14.78 18.21
CA PRO A 139 13.01 13.94 18.30
C PRO A 139 12.72 12.52 18.80
N ALA A 140 11.85 12.39 19.81
CA ALA A 140 11.48 11.10 20.39
C ALA A 140 10.85 10.15 19.35
N LEU A 141 10.02 10.67 18.43
CA LEU A 141 9.41 9.85 17.38
C LEU A 141 10.42 9.46 16.30
N VAL A 142 11.38 10.34 16.00
CA VAL A 142 12.46 10.07 15.05
C VAL A 142 13.40 8.98 15.58
N MET A 143 13.79 9.05 16.86
CA MET A 143 14.56 8.00 17.52
C MET A 143 13.77 6.68 17.61
N ALA A 144 12.49 6.73 18.00
CA ALA A 144 11.63 5.55 18.08
C ALA A 144 11.45 4.86 16.71
N ARG A 145 11.53 5.61 15.61
CA ARG A 145 11.53 5.05 14.25
C ARG A 145 12.85 4.35 13.89
N GLY A 146 13.93 4.61 14.62
CA GLY A 146 15.24 3.96 14.45
C GLY A 146 16.32 4.83 13.80
N HIS A 147 16.19 6.15 13.81
CA HIS A 147 17.26 7.05 13.32
C HIS A 147 18.28 7.37 14.42
N ASN A 148 19.58 7.38 14.10
CA ASN A 148 20.62 7.88 15.00
C ASN A 148 20.65 9.42 14.98
N LEU A 149 20.54 10.06 16.14
CA LEU A 149 20.51 11.52 16.30
C LEU A 149 21.76 12.10 16.98
N GLU A 150 22.78 11.30 17.29
CA GLU A 150 23.97 11.76 18.03
C GLU A 150 24.70 12.96 17.39
N GLN A 151 24.77 13.00 16.05
CA GLN A 151 25.44 14.06 15.29
C GLN A 151 24.48 15.15 14.82
N VAL A 152 23.20 15.08 15.19
CA VAL A 152 22.17 16.01 14.72
C VAL A 152 22.00 17.13 15.76
N PRO A 153 22.36 18.38 15.45
CA PRO A 153 22.35 19.47 16.43
C PRO A 153 20.93 19.86 16.86
N GLU A 154 19.95 19.78 15.96
CA GLU A 154 18.54 20.05 16.22
C GLU A 154 17.62 19.29 15.25
N ILE A 155 16.36 19.08 15.64
CA ILE A 155 15.35 18.38 14.84
C ILE A 155 14.45 19.39 14.12
N THR A 156 14.03 19.04 12.90
CA THR A 156 13.80 19.96 11.76
C THR A 156 15.10 20.61 11.28
N LEU A 157 15.99 19.78 10.73
CA LEU A 157 17.27 20.23 10.17
C LEU A 157 17.04 21.16 8.96
N VAL A 158 17.35 22.44 9.10
CA VAL A 158 17.26 23.44 8.02
C VAL A 158 18.65 23.67 7.44
N VAL A 159 18.74 23.61 6.12
CA VAL A 159 20.00 23.68 5.35
C VAL A 159 19.91 24.87 4.37
N PRO A 160 21.02 25.56 4.05
CA PRO A 160 21.02 26.64 3.08
C PRO A 160 20.68 26.16 1.66
N SER A 161 20.18 27.07 0.83
CA SER A 161 19.76 26.77 -0.55
C SER A 161 20.92 26.36 -1.47
N SER A 162 22.17 26.71 -1.11
CA SER A 162 23.38 26.42 -1.86
C SER A 162 24.04 25.08 -1.49
N ALA A 163 23.38 24.26 -0.66
CA ALA A 163 23.90 22.96 -0.22
C ALA A 163 23.68 21.85 -1.24
#